data_AF-A0A0K0F1H2-F1
#
_entry.id   AF-A0A0K0F1H2-F1
#
_cell.length_a   1.000
_cell.length_b   1.000
_cell.length_c   1.000
_cell.angle_alpha   90.00
_cell.angle_beta   90.00
_cell.angle_gamma   90.00
#
_symmetry.space_group_name_H-M   'P 1'
#
loop_
_entity.id
_entity.type
_entity.pdbx_description
1 polymer ?
#
loop_
_entity_poly.entity_id
_entity_poly.type
_entity_poly.pdbx_seq_one_letter_code
_entity_poly.pdbx_strand_id
1 'polypeptide(L)' 'MHGIAKTVTINACTLDEYVQINKCCYHHDNCYALKLGKERCDKRFCDCMKVKTKPCKLLTYGFCFATEGYGKDAYNEL' A
#
# COMPACT_ATOMS: atom_id res chain seq x y z
N MET A 1 -5.23 5.42 -3.97
CA MET A 1 -3.91 5.51 -4.65
C MET A 1 -3.89 6.66 -5.67
N HIS A 2 -2.81 7.44 -5.71
CA HIS A 2 -2.67 8.63 -6.57
C HIS A 2 -1.21 8.83 -7.05
N GLY A 3 -1.00 9.77 -7.97
CA GLY A 3 0.33 10.19 -8.43
C GLY A 3 1.18 9.07 -9.03
N ILE A 4 2.48 9.08 -8.73
CA ILE A 4 3.45 8.11 -9.28
C ILE A 4 3.02 6.68 -8.94
N ALA A 5 2.60 6.39 -7.70
CA ALA A 5 2.17 5.07 -7.28
C ALA A 5 1.08 4.48 -8.19
N LYS A 6 0.10 5.30 -8.61
CA LYS A 6 -0.93 4.88 -9.57
C LYS A 6 -0.32 4.49 -10.91
N THR A 7 0.57 5.32 -11.47
CA THR A 7 1.21 5.09 -12.77
C THR A 7 2.07 3.82 -12.75
N VAL A 8 2.93 3.62 -11.75
CA VAL A 8 3.79 2.42 -11.70
C VAL A 8 2.95 1.15 -11.53
N THR A 9 1.88 1.21 -10.74
CA THR A 9 1.00 0.05 -10.53
C THR A 9 0.28 -0.35 -11.81
N ILE A 10 -0.27 0.60 -12.58
CA ILE A 10 -0.94 0.31 -13.86
C ILE A 10 0.03 -0.33 -14.86
N ASN A 11 1.31 0.07 -14.86
CA ASN A 11 2.30 -0.45 -15.79
C ASN A 11 2.90 -1.80 -15.37
N ALA A 12 2.99 -2.07 -14.06
CA ALA A 12 3.67 -3.27 -13.52
C ALA A 12 2.72 -4.42 -13.16
N CYS A 13 1.42 -4.15 -13.07
CA CYS A 13 0.42 -5.07 -12.55
C CYS A 13 -0.74 -5.28 -13.53
N THR A 14 -1.48 -6.37 -13.39
CA THR A 14 -2.75 -6.54 -14.10
C THR A 14 -3.83 -5.62 -13.52
N LEU A 15 -4.96 -5.49 -14.22
CA LEU A 15 -6.12 -4.73 -13.72
C LEU A 15 -6.64 -5.29 -12.38
N ASP A 16 -6.73 -6.62 -12.25
CA ASP A 16 -7.19 -7.25 -11.00
C ASP A 16 -6.24 -6.97 -9.84
N GLU A 17 -4.92 -7.02 -10.10
CA GLU A 17 -3.90 -6.70 -9.11
C GLU A 17 -3.95 -5.21 -8.72
N TYR A 18 -4.14 -4.32 -9.68
CA TYR A 18 -4.34 -2.89 -9.42
C TYR A 18 -5.55 -2.65 -8.51
N VAL A 19 -6.68 -3.30 -8.77
CA VAL A 19 -7.91 -3.18 -7.95
C VAL A 19 -7.64 -3.66 -6.52
N GLN A 20 -6.96 -4.79 -6.37
CA GLN A 20 -6.57 -5.32 -5.07
C GLN A 20 -5.64 -4.35 -4.32
N ILE A 21 -4.59 -3.85 -4.96
CA ILE A 21 -3.64 -2.89 -4.38
C ILE A 21 -4.38 -1.63 -3.93
N ASN A 22 -5.24 -1.06 -4.78
CA ASN A 22 -5.97 0.17 -4.46
C ASN A 22 -6.92 -0.03 -3.28
N LYS A 23 -7.55 -1.20 -3.15
CA LYS A 23 -8.35 -1.57 -1.98
C LYS A 23 -7.50 -1.62 -0.70
N CYS A 24 -6.30 -2.18 -0.78
CA CYS A 24 -5.36 -2.20 0.35
C CYS A 24 -4.93 -0.79 0.76
N CYS A 25 -4.61 0.09 -0.20
CA CYS A 25 -4.32 1.50 0.08
C CYS A 25 -5.49 2.18 0.81
N TYR A 26 -6.72 2.02 0.33
CA TYR A 26 -7.90 2.61 0.97
C TYR A 26 -8.05 2.18 2.44
N HIS A 27 -7.85 0.89 2.74
CA HIS A 27 -7.92 0.39 4.11
C HIS A 27 -6.77 0.88 4.99
N HIS A 28 -5.57 1.06 4.43
CA HIS A 28 -4.41 1.61 5.14
C HIS A 28 -4.61 3.07 5.48
N ASP A 29 -5.03 3.89 4.52
CA ASP A 29 -5.33 5.31 4.72
C ASP A 29 -6.40 5.50 5.81
N ASN A 30 -7.46 4.69 5.79
CA ASN A 30 -8.49 4.71 6.84
C ASN A 30 -7.95 4.26 8.21
N CYS A 31 -7.04 3.29 8.24
CA CYS A 31 -6.39 2.85 9.47
C CYS A 31 -5.51 3.95 10.07
N TYR A 32 -4.80 4.69 9.21
CA TYR A 32 -4.00 5.86 9.57
C TYR A 32 -4.88 6.99 10.13
N ALA A 33 -5.95 7.36 9.41
CA ALA A 33 -6.89 8.41 9.86
C ALA A 33 -7.55 8.09 11.21
N LEU A 34 -7.83 6.81 11.47
CA LEU A 34 -8.39 6.34 12.75
C LEU A 34 -7.33 6.16 13.86
N LYS A 35 -6.06 6.45 13.59
CA LYS A 35 -4.93 6.31 14.53
C LYS A 35 -4.88 4.94 15.23
N LEU A 36 -5.13 3.85 14.50
CA LEU A 36 -5.23 2.50 15.08
C LEU A 36 -3.86 1.84 15.38
N GLY A 37 -2.78 2.61 15.34
CA GLY A 37 -1.39 2.19 15.51
C GLY A 37 -0.69 1.97 14.19
N LYS A 38 0.37 2.76 13.92
CA LYS A 38 1.15 2.72 12.68
C LYS A 38 1.59 1.30 12.30
N GLU A 39 2.31 0.63 13.19
CA GLU A 39 2.85 -0.72 12.95
C GLU A 39 1.74 -1.73 12.62
N ARG A 40 0.60 -1.63 13.31
CA ARG A 40 -0.56 -2.48 13.05
C ARG A 40 -1.18 -2.19 11.67
N CYS A 41 -1.27 -0.92 11.29
CA CYS A 41 -1.79 -0.51 9.99
C CYS A 41 -0.87 -0.99 8.86
N ASP A 42 0.44 -0.77 9.01
CA ASP A 42 1.45 -1.18 8.02
C ASP A 42 1.47 -2.69 7.83
N LYS A 43 1.49 -3.47 8.92
CA LYS A 43 1.44 -4.93 8.84
C LYS A 43 0.20 -5.42 8.10
N ARG A 44 -0.97 -4.87 8.42
CA ARG A 44 -2.23 -5.21 7.74
C ARG A 44 -2.21 -4.83 6.25
N PHE A 45 -1.58 -3.71 5.92
CA PHE A 45 -1.40 -3.27 4.55
C PHE A 45 -0.51 -4.23 3.77
N CYS A 46 0.65 -4.61 4.32
CA CYS A 46 1.56 -5.58 3.71
C CYS A 46 0.89 -6.96 3.52
N ASP A 47 0.13 -7.44 4.51
CA ASP A 47 -0.61 -8.70 4.43
C ASP A 47 -1.75 -8.66 3.38
N CYS A 48 -2.28 -7.47 3.08
CA CYS A 48 -3.34 -7.26 2.10
C CYS A 48 -2.82 -7.37 0.65
N MET A 49 -1.54 -7.08 0.40
CA MET A 49 -0.91 -7.01 -0.92
C MET A 49 -0.66 -8.39 -1.57
N LYS A 50 -1.73 -9.18 -1.73
CA LYS A 50 -1.71 -10.51 -2.35
C LYS A 50 -1.84 -10.41 -3.86
N VAL A 51 -0.70 -10.26 -4.53
CA VAL A 51 -0.59 -10.20 -6.00
C VAL A 51 0.14 -11.44 -6.56
N LYS A 52 -0.03 -11.71 -7.86
CA LYS A 52 0.41 -12.96 -8.52
C LYS A 52 1.65 -12.75 -9.38
N THR A 53 1.68 -11.68 -10.18
CA THR A 53 2.73 -11.40 -11.16
C THR A 53 4.02 -10.96 -10.47
N LYS A 54 5.16 -11.45 -10.96
CA LYS A 54 6.48 -11.13 -10.39
C LYS A 54 6.78 -9.61 -10.34
N PRO A 55 6.60 -8.82 -11.41
CA PRO A 55 6.87 -7.38 -11.36
C PRO A 55 5.97 -6.68 -10.33
N CYS A 56 4.69 -7.03 -10.27
CA CYS A 56 3.77 -6.45 -9.31
C CYS A 56 4.13 -6.83 -7.86
N LYS A 57 4.57 -8.07 -7.60
CA LYS A 57 5.07 -8.48 -6.28
C LYS A 57 6.23 -7.63 -5.80
N LEU A 58 7.20 -7.37 -6.66
CA LEU A 58 8.34 -6.52 -6.32
C LEU A 58 7.88 -5.10 -5.97
N LEU A 59 6.95 -4.54 -6.74
CA LEU A 59 6.35 -3.24 -6.45
C LEU A 59 5.64 -3.23 -5.09
N THR A 60 4.84 -4.26 -4.77
CA THR A 60 4.14 -4.33 -3.49
C THR A 60 5.07 -4.48 -2.29
N TYR A 61 6.21 -5.17 -2.43
CA TYR A 61 7.25 -5.17 -1.39
C TYR A 61 7.86 -3.79 -1.19
N GLY A 62 8.07 -3.04 -2.28
CA GLY A 62 8.51 -1.66 -2.20
C GLY A 62 7.52 -0.76 -1.46
N PHE A 63 6.21 -0.93 -1.70
CA PHE A 63 5.19 -0.19 -0.95
C PHE A 63 5.21 -0.53 0.54
N CYS A 64 5.28 -1.82 0.90
CA CYS A 64 5.37 -2.25 2.29
C CYS A 64 6.59 -1.63 3.01
N PHE A 65 7.76 -1.74 2.40
CA PHE A 65 8.99 -1.14 2.91
C PHE A 65 8.85 0.38 3.08
N ALA A 66 8.23 1.06 2.12
CA ALA A 66 8.05 2.49 2.16
C ALA A 66 7.12 2.93 3.32
N THR A 67 6.01 2.24 3.55
CA THR A 67 5.07 2.56 4.63
C THR A 67 5.69 2.30 6.01
N GLU A 68 6.38 1.16 6.17
CA GLU A 68 7.04 0.80 7.42
C GLU A 68 8.18 1.78 7.76
N GLY A 69 9.04 2.11 6.79
CA GLY A 69 10.20 2.96 7.00
C GLY A 69 9.91 4.47 7.05
N TYR A 70 8.97 4.95 6.24
CA TYR A 70 8.76 6.39 6.01
C TYR A 70 7.33 6.87 6.30
N GLY A 71 6.40 5.99 6.65
CA GLY A 71 5.01 6.35 6.86
C GLY A 71 4.70 7.07 8.17
N LYS A 72 5.71 7.43 8.99
CA LYS A 72 5.48 7.99 10.34
C LYS A 72 4.85 9.38 10.31
N ASP A 73 5.33 10.26 9.42
CA ASP A 73 4.82 11.63 9.32
C ASP A 73 3.38 11.61 8.80
N ALA A 74 3.14 10.87 7.71
CA ALA A 74 1.79 10.64 7.19
C ALA A 74 0.85 10.05 8.26
N TYR A 75 1.31 9.08 9.05
CA TYR A 75 0.52 8.52 10.16
C TYR A 75 0.18 9.57 11.22
N ASN A 76 1.03 10.55 11.48
CA ASN A 76 0.79 11.58 12.49
C ASN A 76 -0.10 12.72 11.98
N GLU A 77 -0.01 13.05 10.69
CA GLU A 77 -0.72 14.17 10.07
C GLU A 77 -2.15 13.84 9.60
N LEU A 78 -2.45 12.55 9.33
CA LEU A 78 -3.77 12.11 8.86
C LEU A 78 -4.88 12.08 9.92
#